data_AF-A0A941YRV6-F1
#
_entry.id   AF-A0A941YRV6-F1
#
_cell.length_a   1.000
_cell.length_b   1.000
_cell.length_c   1.000
_cell.angle_alpha   90.00
_cell.angle_beta   90.00
_cell.angle_gamma   90.00
#
_symmetry.space_group_name_H-M   'P 1'
#
loop_
_entity.id
_entity.type
_entity.pdbx_description
1 polymer ?
#
loop_
_entity_poly.entity_id
_entity_poly.type
_entity_poly.pdbx_seq_one_letter_code
_entity_poly.pdbx_strand_id
1 'polypeptide(L)'
;MMRLKLTAFAMSVVVLIAAFLVPVIPVRAQTPHLTPFVVDVLSPPRTAYGADDRRHLVYELRVANPTASEIKFTSVHVIDSDTGRPLLELDRDAIAKRLAIGGRRGAESADLGVGQFGVLFVHVALEAGTPTPKSIAHQVTAQLVQRGLSITMTVGQTPVQDPPPVVLGPPLVGRGYIAGDGCCDSIRHVRALLPLNGRFALAQRFAIDWEQINAENRLLNGNPKVLSAYTIFGKEVVAVADGTVVAIRNDLPEQVPGRLPENLSVEEADGNFVVLDIGGGTYVLYAHLQPGSVRVPPGARVRRGQPIGRVGNTGNSQAPHLHLHVMDGPSPLLSNGIPYVVDDFVLTATDSAGTADFDRAEATGAPLTLSLQSPVRPQRNLLPMDLMVVDFPRPPPDAASIPSAADR
;
A
#
# COMPACT_ATOMS: atom_id res chain seq x y z
N MET A 1 69.67 -34.30 -46.96
CA MET A 1 68.95 -34.91 -48.10
C MET A 1 67.75 -35.68 -47.58
N MET A 2 66.54 -35.10 -47.61
CA MET A 2 65.30 -35.78 -48.03
C MET A 2 64.14 -34.78 -47.91
N ARG A 3 63.53 -34.50 -49.06
CA ARG A 3 62.25 -33.79 -49.19
C ARG A 3 61.13 -34.79 -48.87
N LEU A 4 60.09 -34.38 -48.14
CA LEU A 4 58.74 -34.96 -48.24
C LEU A 4 57.72 -33.91 -47.75
N LYS A 5 57.19 -33.12 -48.68
CA LYS A 5 55.82 -33.18 -49.22
C LYS A 5 54.73 -32.73 -48.23
N LEU A 6 54.34 -31.47 -48.40
CA LEU A 6 53.04 -30.93 -48.01
C LEU A 6 51.92 -31.76 -48.66
N THR A 7 50.92 -32.14 -47.88
CA THR A 7 49.56 -32.39 -48.35
C THR A 7 48.62 -31.48 -47.57
N ALA A 8 48.01 -30.56 -48.32
CA ALA A 8 47.05 -29.58 -47.85
C ALA A 8 45.72 -30.26 -47.47
N PHE A 9 45.16 -29.86 -46.33
CA PHE A 9 43.73 -29.99 -46.05
C PHE A 9 43.21 -28.58 -45.81
N ALA A 10 42.69 -27.95 -46.87
CA ALA A 10 42.02 -26.67 -46.79
C ALA A 10 40.61 -26.91 -46.24
N MET A 11 40.44 -26.75 -44.93
CA MET A 11 39.13 -26.70 -44.31
C MET A 11 38.73 -25.23 -44.23
N SER A 12 37.94 -24.78 -45.20
CA SER A 12 37.36 -23.43 -45.23
C SER A 12 36.41 -23.27 -44.04
N VAL A 13 36.89 -22.67 -42.95
CA VAL A 13 36.03 -22.15 -41.89
C VAL A 13 35.50 -20.80 -42.35
N VAL A 14 34.28 -20.79 -42.87
CA VAL A 14 33.52 -19.55 -43.06
C VAL A 14 33.08 -19.08 -41.67
N VAL A 15 33.85 -18.17 -41.07
CA VAL A 15 33.41 -17.44 -39.88
C VAL A 15 32.35 -16.44 -40.35
N LEU A 16 31.09 -16.78 -40.16
CA LEU A 16 29.97 -15.86 -40.35
C LEU A 16 30.02 -14.83 -39.19
N ILE A 17 30.68 -13.70 -39.39
CA ILE A 17 30.61 -12.56 -38.47
C ILE A 17 29.21 -11.97 -38.62
N ALA A 18 28.26 -12.41 -37.80
CA ALA A 18 26.98 -11.74 -37.62
C ALA A 18 27.27 -10.37 -36.99
N ALA A 19 27.33 -9.33 -37.82
CA ALA A 19 27.37 -7.95 -37.34
C ALA A 19 26.07 -7.67 -36.59
N PHE A 20 26.12 -7.71 -35.26
CA PHE A 20 25.06 -7.16 -34.41
C PHE A 20 25.00 -5.66 -34.68
N LEU A 21 24.11 -5.25 -35.59
CA LEU A 21 23.66 -3.88 -35.73
C LEU A 21 22.93 -3.51 -34.44
N VAL A 22 23.68 -3.00 -33.46
CA VAL A 22 23.09 -2.30 -32.31
C VAL A 22 22.43 -1.06 -32.88
N PRO A 23 21.10 -0.88 -32.76
CA PRO A 23 20.46 0.33 -33.22
C PRO A 23 21.04 1.50 -32.45
N VAL A 24 21.75 2.39 -33.14
CA VAL A 24 22.20 3.66 -32.59
C VAL A 24 20.95 4.52 -32.42
N ILE A 25 20.36 4.49 -31.23
CA ILE A 25 19.28 5.41 -30.88
C ILE A 25 19.94 6.80 -30.77
N PRO A 26 19.58 7.78 -31.61
CA PRO A 26 20.17 9.10 -31.53
C PRO A 26 19.81 9.72 -30.18
N VAL A 27 20.83 9.97 -29.35
CA VAL A 27 20.67 10.70 -28.09
C VAL A 27 20.45 12.17 -28.43
N ARG A 28 19.21 12.62 -28.31
CA ARG A 28 18.85 14.03 -28.51
C ARG A 28 19.01 14.78 -27.19
N ALA A 29 19.74 15.90 -27.22
CA ALA A 29 19.82 16.79 -26.07
C ALA A 29 18.41 17.30 -25.71
N GLN A 30 18.04 17.24 -24.43
CA GLN A 30 16.78 17.78 -23.95
C GLN A 30 16.84 19.31 -23.91
N THR A 31 15.77 19.97 -24.34
CA THR A 31 15.62 21.43 -24.21
C THR A 31 15.34 21.75 -22.74
N PRO A 32 16.11 22.64 -22.09
CA PRO A 32 15.83 23.02 -20.71
C PRO A 32 14.54 23.85 -20.64
N HIS A 33 13.69 23.54 -19.65
CA HIS A 33 12.47 24.29 -19.33
C HIS A 33 12.56 24.82 -17.90
N LEU A 34 12.16 26.07 -17.68
CA LEU A 34 12.15 26.67 -16.34
C LEU A 34 11.00 26.07 -15.51
N THR A 35 11.36 25.41 -14.41
CA THR A 35 10.43 24.87 -13.41
C THR A 35 10.70 25.53 -12.05
N PRO A 36 9.99 26.63 -11.70
CA PRO A 36 10.24 27.35 -10.46
C PRO A 36 10.06 26.53 -9.18
N PHE A 37 9.33 25.42 -9.22
CA PHE A 37 9.32 24.42 -8.17
C PHE A 37 9.66 23.05 -8.74
N VAL A 38 10.13 22.15 -7.88
CA VAL A 38 10.55 20.80 -8.24
C VAL A 38 9.49 19.82 -7.78
N VAL A 39 9.11 18.87 -8.63
CA VAL A 39 8.16 17.80 -8.30
C VAL A 39 8.82 16.45 -8.58
N ASP A 40 8.91 15.62 -7.54
CA ASP A 40 9.39 14.24 -7.63
C ASP A 40 8.25 13.28 -7.26
N VAL A 41 8.10 12.20 -8.03
CA VAL A 41 7.24 11.07 -7.63
C VAL A 41 8.05 10.17 -6.70
N LEU A 42 7.62 10.02 -5.45
CA LEU A 42 8.41 9.27 -4.44
C LEU A 42 8.51 7.78 -4.76
N SER A 43 7.45 7.20 -5.32
CA SER A 43 7.42 5.85 -5.89
C SER A 43 6.46 5.83 -7.06
N PRO A 44 6.82 5.22 -8.21
CA PRO A 44 5.86 4.96 -9.28
C PRO A 44 4.60 4.27 -8.73
N PRO A 45 3.40 4.71 -9.12
CA PRO A 45 2.17 4.10 -8.63
C PRO A 45 2.03 2.68 -9.15
N ARG A 46 1.57 1.79 -8.26
CA ARG A 46 1.14 0.44 -8.62
C ARG A 46 -0.38 0.39 -8.68
N THR A 47 -0.91 -0.30 -9.67
CA THR A 47 -2.36 -0.51 -9.80
C THR A 47 -2.88 -1.41 -8.69
N ALA A 48 -3.89 -0.94 -7.96
CA ALA A 48 -4.64 -1.72 -6.98
C ALA A 48 -6.05 -2.01 -7.52
N TYR A 49 -6.50 -3.26 -7.40
CA TYR A 49 -7.79 -3.72 -7.92
C TYR A 49 -8.81 -3.75 -6.78
N GLY A 50 -9.63 -2.71 -6.69
CA GLY A 50 -10.57 -2.52 -5.58
C GLY A 50 -11.83 -3.35 -5.69
N ALA A 51 -12.41 -3.72 -4.55
CA ALA A 51 -13.71 -4.40 -4.47
C ALA A 51 -14.91 -3.50 -4.82
N ASP A 52 -14.65 -2.24 -5.16
CA ASP A 52 -15.58 -1.27 -5.73
C ASP A 52 -15.60 -1.31 -7.28
N ASP A 53 -15.01 -2.34 -7.88
CA ASP A 53 -14.86 -2.57 -9.33
C ASP A 53 -13.99 -1.52 -10.05
N ARG A 54 -13.15 -0.79 -9.30
CA ARG A 54 -12.25 0.25 -9.83
C ARG A 54 -10.79 -0.13 -9.70
N ARG A 55 -9.97 0.57 -10.48
CA ARG A 55 -8.50 0.50 -10.38
C ARG A 55 -7.99 1.75 -9.71
N HIS A 56 -7.19 1.60 -8.66
CA HIS A 56 -6.67 2.72 -7.88
C HIS A 56 -5.18 2.88 -8.13
N LEU A 57 -4.75 4.13 -8.30
CA LEU A 57 -3.36 4.56 -8.28
C LEU A 57 -3.18 5.45 -7.06
N VAL A 58 -2.38 4.97 -6.10
CA VAL A 58 -2.09 5.65 -4.84
C VAL A 58 -0.59 5.93 -4.78
N TYR A 59 -0.22 7.21 -4.64
CA TYR A 59 1.17 7.64 -4.67
C TYR A 59 1.34 9.08 -4.18
N GLU A 60 2.60 9.49 -4.06
CA GLU A 60 2.98 10.76 -3.46
C GLU A 60 3.85 11.59 -4.41
N LEU A 61 3.54 12.89 -4.47
CA LEU A 61 4.37 13.90 -5.11
C LEU A 61 5.09 14.71 -4.04
N ARG A 62 6.42 14.64 -4.00
CA ARG A 62 7.22 15.58 -3.21
C ARG A 62 7.39 16.85 -4.03
N VAL A 63 6.94 17.98 -3.49
CA VAL A 63 7.03 19.29 -4.10
C VAL A 63 7.96 20.17 -3.29
N ALA A 64 8.99 20.74 -3.89
CA ALA A 64 9.95 21.63 -3.24
C ALA A 64 9.91 23.05 -3.82
N ASN A 65 9.94 24.04 -2.94
CA ASN A 65 10.03 25.46 -3.30
C ASN A 65 11.47 25.99 -3.10
N PRO A 66 12.33 25.95 -4.12
CA PRO A 66 13.67 26.52 -4.05
C PRO A 66 13.69 28.05 -4.23
N THR A 67 12.55 28.68 -4.47
CA THR A 67 12.48 30.11 -4.80
C THR A 67 12.44 30.98 -3.56
N ALA A 68 12.69 32.28 -3.75
CA ALA A 68 12.45 33.31 -2.74
C ALA A 68 10.98 33.81 -2.75
N SER A 69 10.07 33.10 -3.41
CA SER A 69 8.65 33.42 -3.48
C SER A 69 7.83 32.34 -2.78
N GLU A 70 6.79 32.74 -2.05
CA GLU A 70 5.73 31.81 -1.67
C GLU A 70 5.04 31.30 -2.94
N ILE A 71 4.68 30.02 -2.93
CA ILE A 71 3.95 29.35 -4.00
C ILE A 71 2.56 29.03 -3.50
N LYS A 72 1.54 29.50 -4.21
CA LYS A 72 0.14 29.16 -3.97
C LYS A 72 -0.34 28.23 -5.07
N PHE A 73 -0.55 26.96 -4.75
CA PHE A 73 -1.07 26.00 -5.72
C PHE A 73 -2.54 26.28 -5.98
N THR A 74 -2.91 26.26 -7.26
CA THR A 74 -4.28 26.51 -7.73
C THR A 74 -4.94 25.22 -8.19
N SER A 75 -4.23 24.40 -8.98
CA SER A 75 -4.73 23.10 -9.40
C SER A 75 -3.61 22.11 -9.67
N VAL A 76 -3.94 20.83 -9.54
CA VAL A 76 -3.12 19.69 -9.98
C VAL A 76 -4.01 18.76 -10.78
N HIS A 77 -3.65 18.52 -12.04
CA HIS A 77 -4.32 17.56 -12.91
C HIS A 77 -3.39 16.38 -13.14
N VAL A 78 -3.87 15.17 -12.90
CA VAL A 78 -3.18 13.94 -13.32
C VAL A 78 -3.66 13.63 -14.72
N ILE A 79 -2.74 13.46 -15.66
CA ILE A 79 -3.04 13.12 -17.05
C ILE A 79 -2.33 11.84 -17.46
N ASP A 80 -2.98 11.08 -18.33
CA ASP A 80 -2.34 10.00 -19.10
C ASP A 80 -1.30 10.62 -20.04
N SER A 81 -0.02 10.25 -19.91
CA SER A 81 1.05 10.91 -20.68
C SER A 81 1.02 10.61 -22.16
N ASP A 82 0.43 9.48 -22.57
CA ASP A 82 0.39 9.06 -23.97
C ASP A 82 -0.75 9.77 -24.72
N THR A 83 -1.89 9.96 -24.04
CA THR A 83 -3.12 10.48 -24.67
C THR A 83 -3.49 11.90 -24.25
N GLY A 84 -2.90 12.42 -23.17
CA GLY A 84 -3.28 13.70 -22.56
C GLY A 84 -4.63 13.67 -21.84
N ARG A 85 -5.27 12.50 -21.73
CA ARG A 85 -6.57 12.33 -21.08
C ARG A 85 -6.47 12.68 -19.59
N PRO A 86 -7.38 13.53 -19.04
CA PRO A 86 -7.42 13.79 -17.61
C PRO A 86 -7.90 12.56 -16.84
N LEU A 87 -7.23 12.27 -15.73
CA LEU A 87 -7.50 11.14 -14.85
C LEU A 87 -7.96 11.59 -13.46
N LEU A 88 -7.49 12.74 -12.99
CA LEU A 88 -7.87 13.37 -11.73
C LEU A 88 -7.68 14.89 -11.84
N GLU A 89 -8.56 15.63 -11.19
CA GLU A 89 -8.41 17.07 -10.97
C GLU A 89 -8.50 17.37 -9.47
N LEU A 90 -7.51 18.09 -8.96
CA LEU A 90 -7.50 18.62 -7.62
C LEU A 90 -7.50 20.14 -7.72
N ASP A 91 -8.56 20.77 -7.23
CA ASP A 91 -8.58 22.20 -7.00
C ASP A 91 -7.76 22.57 -5.75
N ARG A 92 -7.69 23.86 -5.46
CA ARG A 92 -6.95 24.40 -4.32
C ARG A 92 -7.41 23.82 -2.97
N ASP A 93 -8.70 23.64 -2.75
CA ASP A 93 -9.24 23.12 -1.49
C ASP A 93 -8.91 21.62 -1.35
N ALA A 94 -8.98 20.88 -2.46
CA ALA A 94 -8.57 19.50 -2.54
C ALA A 94 -7.06 19.32 -2.28
N ILE A 95 -6.22 20.26 -2.76
CA ILE A 95 -4.78 20.29 -2.46
C ILE A 95 -4.54 20.62 -0.99
N ALA A 96 -5.26 21.60 -0.43
CA ALA A 96 -5.13 22.01 0.98
C ALA A 96 -5.46 20.90 1.99
N LYS A 97 -6.14 19.83 1.56
CA LYS A 97 -6.43 18.63 2.37
C LYS A 97 -5.44 17.48 2.16
N ARG A 98 -4.51 17.61 1.21
CA ARG A 98 -3.68 16.51 0.69
C ARG A 98 -2.19 16.82 0.63
N LEU A 99 -1.80 18.08 0.56
CA LEU A 99 -0.41 18.53 0.54
C LEU A 99 0.08 18.78 1.96
N ALA A 100 0.76 17.80 2.55
CA ALA A 100 1.33 17.89 3.89
C ALA A 100 2.69 18.62 3.86
N ILE A 101 2.78 19.79 4.51
CA ILE A 101 4.04 20.54 4.57
C ILE A 101 5.08 19.78 5.40
N GLY A 102 6.28 19.64 4.85
CA GLY A 102 7.35 18.78 5.40
C GLY A 102 7.03 17.29 5.40
N GLY A 103 5.95 16.85 4.72
CA GLY A 103 5.43 15.49 4.82
C GLY A 103 4.75 15.20 6.17
N ARG A 104 4.47 16.23 6.98
CA ARG A 104 3.86 16.09 8.30
C ARG A 104 2.34 16.20 8.20
N ARG A 105 1.66 15.11 8.57
CA ARG A 105 0.21 15.07 8.74
C ARG A 105 -0.30 16.13 9.73
N GLY A 106 -1.44 16.73 9.44
CA GLY A 106 -2.03 17.83 10.21
C GLY A 106 -1.42 19.20 9.89
N ALA A 107 -0.44 19.26 8.99
CA ALA A 107 0.14 20.48 8.47
C ALA A 107 -0.21 20.66 6.98
N GLU A 108 -1.40 20.24 6.56
CA GLU A 108 -1.85 20.33 5.18
C GLU A 108 -2.13 21.80 4.77
N SER A 109 -1.67 22.17 3.58
CA SER A 109 -1.82 23.52 3.04
C SER A 109 -1.67 23.49 1.51
N ALA A 110 -2.41 24.34 0.80
CA ALA A 110 -2.19 24.58 -0.64
C ALA A 110 -1.09 25.62 -0.91
N ASP A 111 -0.50 26.18 0.15
CA ASP A 111 0.55 27.18 0.08
C ASP A 111 1.86 26.60 0.61
N LEU A 112 2.92 26.80 -0.15
CA LEU A 112 4.27 26.31 0.13
C LEU A 112 5.22 27.50 0.25
N GLY A 113 5.69 27.73 1.46
CA GLY A 113 6.61 28.82 1.80
C GLY A 113 8.01 28.64 1.20
N VAL A 114 8.80 29.71 1.31
CA VAL A 114 10.19 29.77 0.81
C VAL A 114 11.04 28.69 1.47
N GLY A 115 11.76 27.91 0.67
CA GLY A 115 12.64 26.82 1.14
C GLY A 115 11.91 25.61 1.72
N GLN A 116 10.58 25.61 1.74
CA GLN A 116 9.81 24.47 2.20
C GLN A 116 9.70 23.40 1.11
N PHE A 117 9.48 22.16 1.54
CA PHE A 117 8.90 21.13 0.71
C PHE A 117 7.59 20.64 1.34
N GLY A 118 6.73 20.03 0.53
CA GLY A 118 5.55 19.31 0.98
C GLY A 118 5.40 18.01 0.21
N VAL A 119 4.52 17.15 0.70
CA VAL A 119 4.17 15.89 0.04
C VAL A 119 2.68 15.88 -0.24
N LEU A 120 2.32 15.93 -1.52
CA LEU A 120 0.95 15.82 -1.99
C LEU A 120 0.60 14.35 -2.17
N PHE A 121 -0.37 13.88 -1.39
CA PHE A 121 -0.97 12.58 -1.59
C PHE A 121 -1.92 12.60 -2.79
N VAL A 122 -1.78 11.63 -3.68
CA VAL A 122 -2.58 11.51 -4.89
C VAL A 122 -3.24 10.14 -4.95
N HIS A 123 -4.57 10.16 -5.09
CA HIS A 123 -5.40 8.98 -5.31
C HIS A 123 -6.20 9.18 -6.61
N VAL A 124 -5.90 8.37 -7.61
CA VAL A 124 -6.67 8.29 -8.87
C VAL A 124 -7.47 6.99 -8.83
N ALA A 125 -8.80 7.09 -8.91
CA ALA A 125 -9.66 5.94 -9.08
C ALA A 125 -10.17 5.92 -10.54
N LEU A 126 -9.71 4.93 -11.30
CA LEU A 126 -10.08 4.75 -12.70
C LEU A 126 -11.44 4.06 -12.77
N GLU A 127 -12.35 4.63 -13.56
CA GLU A 127 -13.65 4.02 -13.83
C GLU A 127 -13.51 2.62 -14.42
N ALA A 128 -14.47 1.74 -14.10
CA ALA A 128 -14.50 0.38 -14.61
C ALA A 128 -14.37 0.36 -16.15
N GLY A 129 -13.51 -0.53 -16.66
CA GLY A 129 -13.21 -0.63 -18.09
C GLY A 129 -12.23 0.40 -18.65
N THR A 130 -11.88 1.46 -17.91
CA THR A 130 -10.86 2.43 -18.32
C THR A 130 -9.49 1.78 -18.33
N PRO A 131 -8.77 1.71 -19.48
CA PRO A 131 -7.44 1.08 -19.52
C PRO A 131 -6.46 1.76 -18.55
N THR A 132 -5.64 0.95 -17.87
CA THR A 132 -4.53 1.46 -17.05
C THR A 132 -3.58 2.27 -17.95
N PRO A 133 -3.29 3.54 -17.65
CA PRO A 133 -2.31 4.31 -18.41
C PRO A 133 -0.92 3.70 -18.25
N LYS A 134 -0.06 3.74 -19.28
CA LYS A 134 1.33 3.24 -19.17
C LYS A 134 2.23 4.18 -18.38
N SER A 135 1.94 5.48 -18.49
CA SER A 135 2.60 6.52 -17.71
C SER A 135 1.64 7.68 -17.47
N ILE A 136 1.88 8.42 -16.39
CA ILE A 136 1.11 9.60 -16.01
C ILE A 136 2.04 10.78 -15.80
N ALA A 137 1.51 11.98 -15.97
CA ALA A 137 2.19 13.24 -15.68
C ALA A 137 1.24 14.20 -14.95
N HIS A 138 1.80 15.26 -14.38
CA HIS A 138 1.07 16.20 -13.52
C HIS A 138 1.12 17.59 -14.12
N GLN A 139 -0.03 18.11 -14.53
CA GLN A 139 -0.16 19.52 -14.89
C GLN A 139 -0.47 20.31 -13.62
N VAL A 140 0.51 21.08 -13.15
CA VAL A 140 0.44 21.85 -11.90
C VAL A 140 0.35 23.33 -12.22
N THR A 141 -0.68 23.98 -11.72
CA THR A 141 -0.88 25.43 -11.82
C THR A 141 -0.65 26.08 -10.45
N ALA A 142 0.19 27.11 -10.40
CA ALA A 142 0.50 27.82 -9.17
C ALA A 142 0.85 29.30 -9.40
N GLN A 143 0.65 30.10 -8.37
CA GLN A 143 1.05 31.51 -8.32
C GLN A 143 2.34 31.68 -7.51
N LEU A 144 3.32 32.38 -8.08
CA LEU A 144 4.48 32.90 -7.36
C LEU A 144 4.15 34.31 -6.85
N VAL A 145 3.81 34.42 -5.57
CA VAL A 145 3.24 35.63 -4.95
C VAL A 145 4.13 36.85 -5.15
N GLN A 146 5.40 36.79 -4.77
CA GLN A 146 6.34 37.91 -4.80
C GLN A 146 6.69 38.34 -6.24
N ARG A 147 6.45 37.48 -7.23
CA ARG A 147 6.66 37.79 -8.66
C ARG A 147 5.38 38.18 -9.39
N GLY A 148 4.22 38.06 -8.75
CA GLY A 148 2.91 38.27 -9.39
C GLY A 148 2.67 37.37 -10.61
N LEU A 149 3.35 36.22 -10.68
CA LEU A 149 3.37 35.35 -11.86
C LEU A 149 2.53 34.10 -11.61
N SER A 150 1.59 33.81 -12.51
CA SER A 150 0.93 32.51 -12.57
C SER A 150 1.66 31.62 -13.59
N ILE A 151 1.89 30.36 -13.22
CA ILE A 151 2.54 29.39 -14.08
C ILE A 151 1.74 28.08 -14.10
N THR A 152 1.74 27.43 -15.25
CA THR A 152 1.27 26.05 -15.42
C THR A 152 2.40 25.25 -16.05
N MET A 153 2.71 24.09 -15.48
CA MET A 153 3.77 23.21 -15.99
C MET A 153 3.33 21.75 -15.94
N THR A 154 3.81 20.95 -16.90
CA THR A 154 3.69 19.48 -16.85
C THR A 154 4.98 18.90 -16.30
N VAL A 155 4.90 18.25 -15.13
CA VAL A 155 6.04 17.73 -14.38
C VAL A 155 5.73 16.33 -13.83
N GLY A 156 6.72 15.71 -13.19
CA GLY A 156 6.51 14.46 -12.45
C GLY A 156 6.09 13.26 -13.32
N GLN A 157 6.45 13.25 -14.61
CA GLN A 157 6.13 12.10 -15.47
C GLN A 157 6.73 10.82 -14.90
N THR A 158 5.90 9.78 -14.74
CA THR A 158 6.29 8.51 -14.11
C THR A 158 5.57 7.34 -14.78
N PRO A 159 6.22 6.17 -14.91
CA PRO A 159 5.53 4.97 -15.36
C PRO A 159 4.48 4.55 -14.33
N VAL A 160 3.40 3.94 -14.81
CA VAL A 160 2.47 3.20 -13.94
C VAL A 160 2.84 1.73 -13.99
N GLN A 161 2.96 1.13 -12.82
CA GLN A 161 3.29 -0.28 -12.66
C GLN A 161 1.98 -1.08 -12.54
N ASP A 162 1.75 -2.01 -13.46
CA ASP A 162 0.59 -2.91 -13.43
C ASP A 162 1.06 -4.38 -13.40
N PRO A 163 1.79 -4.80 -12.35
CA PRO A 163 2.21 -6.19 -12.21
C PRO A 163 1.01 -7.10 -11.90
N PRO A 164 1.13 -8.42 -12.11
CA PRO A 164 0.15 -9.37 -11.58
C PRO A 164 -0.07 -9.11 -10.07
N PRO A 165 -1.33 -9.12 -9.59
CA PRO A 165 -1.61 -8.78 -8.20
C PRO A 165 -1.01 -9.81 -7.25
N VAL A 166 -0.52 -9.34 -6.10
CA VAL A 166 -0.16 -10.23 -5.00
C VAL A 166 -1.47 -10.79 -4.42
N VAL A 167 -1.69 -12.09 -4.62
CA VAL A 167 -2.92 -12.76 -4.18
C VAL A 167 -2.71 -13.38 -2.80
N LEU A 168 -3.49 -12.92 -1.84
CA LEU A 168 -3.50 -13.40 -0.47
C LEU A 168 -4.75 -14.24 -0.21
N GLY A 169 -4.62 -15.25 0.65
CA GLY A 169 -5.76 -15.82 1.35
C GLY A 169 -6.26 -14.95 2.49
N PRO A 170 -7.41 -15.29 3.09
CA PRO A 170 -7.89 -14.63 4.29
C PRO A 170 -6.88 -14.70 5.45
N PRO A 171 -6.58 -13.58 6.13
CA PRO A 171 -5.72 -13.58 7.32
C PRO A 171 -6.45 -14.05 8.59
N LEU A 172 -7.78 -14.06 8.53
CA LEU A 172 -8.71 -14.38 9.60
C LEU A 172 -9.81 -15.29 9.06
N VAL A 173 -10.55 -15.95 9.95
CA VAL A 173 -11.64 -16.87 9.60
C VAL A 173 -12.89 -16.51 10.38
N GLY A 174 -14.04 -16.45 9.71
CA GLY A 174 -15.32 -16.13 10.34
C GLY A 174 -16.04 -14.98 9.65
N ARG A 175 -16.82 -14.23 10.42
CA ARG A 175 -17.76 -13.22 9.90
C ARG A 175 -17.54 -11.86 10.52
N GLY A 176 -18.00 -10.83 9.82
CA GLY A 176 -18.10 -9.47 10.33
C GLY A 176 -16.74 -8.79 10.54
N TYR A 177 -15.77 -9.02 9.66
CA TYR A 177 -14.50 -8.31 9.72
C TYR A 177 -14.60 -6.99 8.97
N ILE A 178 -14.22 -5.89 9.59
CA ILE A 178 -14.19 -4.58 8.94
C ILE A 178 -12.77 -4.24 8.53
N ALA A 179 -12.60 -3.77 7.29
CA ALA A 179 -11.35 -3.26 6.77
C ALA A 179 -11.15 -1.81 7.22
N GLY A 180 -10.45 -1.58 8.33
CA GLY A 180 -10.15 -0.25 8.84
C GLY A 180 -8.91 0.35 8.20
N ASP A 181 -8.98 1.66 7.96
CA ASP A 181 -7.88 2.49 7.43
C ASP A 181 -7.24 1.95 6.15
N GLY A 182 -8.08 1.29 5.35
CA GLY A 182 -7.70 0.64 4.11
C GLY A 182 -7.63 1.60 2.93
N CYS A 183 -7.59 1.02 1.74
CA CYS A 183 -7.53 1.80 0.52
C CYS A 183 -8.85 2.57 0.30
N CYS A 184 -8.83 3.85 -0.10
CA CYS A 184 -7.64 4.55 -0.63
C CYS A 184 -7.47 6.00 -0.19
N ASP A 185 -8.43 6.59 0.51
CA ASP A 185 -8.30 7.98 1.02
C ASP A 185 -8.15 8.03 2.55
N SER A 186 -8.10 6.88 3.25
CA SER A 186 -7.78 6.87 4.68
C SER A 186 -6.46 7.58 4.92
N ILE A 187 -6.44 8.43 5.94
CA ILE A 187 -5.26 9.19 6.28
C ILE A 187 -4.24 8.33 7.02
N ARG A 188 -4.65 7.38 7.88
CA ARG A 188 -3.78 6.66 8.85
C ARG A 188 -2.66 5.89 8.16
N HIS A 189 -2.97 4.88 7.35
CA HIS A 189 -1.96 4.06 6.68
C HIS A 189 -1.54 4.56 5.31
N VAL A 190 -2.52 4.93 4.48
CA VAL A 190 -2.29 5.23 3.06
C VAL A 190 -1.32 6.41 2.86
N ARG A 191 -1.18 7.27 3.89
CA ARG A 191 -0.27 8.43 3.93
C ARG A 191 0.88 8.30 4.93
N ALA A 192 1.24 7.08 5.33
CA ALA A 192 2.34 6.84 6.28
C ALA A 192 3.72 7.07 5.63
N LEU A 193 4.17 8.32 5.65
CA LEU A 193 5.49 8.73 5.18
C LEU A 193 6.48 8.81 6.34
N LEU A 194 7.44 7.88 6.41
CA LEU A 194 8.35 7.75 7.53
C LEU A 194 9.77 8.22 7.17
N PRO A 195 10.34 9.25 7.83
CA PRO A 195 11.72 9.68 7.62
C PRO A 195 12.68 8.79 8.41
N LEU A 196 13.09 7.66 7.81
CA LEU A 196 13.94 6.65 8.45
C LEU A 196 15.23 6.44 7.66
N ASN A 197 16.35 6.30 8.38
CA ASN A 197 17.68 6.07 7.80
C ASN A 197 18.06 7.09 6.69
N GLY A 198 17.71 8.37 6.89
CA GLY A 198 18.04 9.45 5.97
C GLY A 198 17.20 9.50 4.68
N ARG A 199 16.14 8.70 4.57
CA ARG A 199 15.20 8.70 3.43
C ARG A 199 13.75 8.64 3.89
N PHE A 200 12.83 8.93 2.99
CA PHE A 200 11.43 8.61 3.21
C PHE A 200 11.14 7.15 2.85
N ALA A 201 10.40 6.46 3.70
CA ALA A 201 9.80 5.16 3.43
C ALA A 201 8.27 5.32 3.33
N LEU A 202 7.68 4.75 2.29
CA LEU A 202 6.23 4.77 2.03
C LEU A 202 5.57 3.52 2.62
N ALA A 203 5.78 3.32 3.91
CA ALA A 203 5.26 2.17 4.62
C ALA A 203 3.72 2.16 4.60
N GLN A 204 3.12 0.99 4.78
CA GLN A 204 1.68 0.85 5.07
C GLN A 204 0.69 1.38 4.01
N ARG A 205 1.11 1.83 2.81
CA ARG A 205 0.19 2.42 1.79
C ARG A 205 -1.08 1.62 1.49
N PHE A 206 -1.02 0.29 1.60
CA PHE A 206 -2.15 -0.61 1.37
C PHE A 206 -2.44 -1.48 2.60
N ALA A 207 -2.01 -1.05 3.78
CA ALA A 207 -2.33 -1.77 5.02
C ALA A 207 -3.83 -1.75 5.30
N ILE A 208 -4.30 -2.79 5.96
CA ILE A 208 -5.64 -2.85 6.52
C ILE A 208 -5.50 -3.23 7.99
N ASP A 209 -6.15 -2.46 8.85
CA ASP A 209 -6.42 -2.85 10.22
C ASP A 209 -7.74 -3.60 10.25
N TRP A 210 -7.65 -4.92 10.36
CA TRP A 210 -8.82 -5.75 10.49
C TRP A 210 -9.36 -5.66 11.91
N GLU A 211 -10.59 -5.20 12.05
CA GLU A 211 -11.38 -5.29 13.27
C GLU A 211 -12.59 -6.21 13.07
N GLN A 212 -13.36 -6.49 14.11
CA GLN A 212 -14.52 -7.38 14.03
C GLN A 212 -15.73 -6.80 14.73
N ILE A 213 -16.88 -6.88 14.06
CA ILE A 213 -18.19 -6.58 14.65
C ILE A 213 -18.86 -7.85 15.16
N ASN A 214 -19.68 -7.68 16.19
CA ASN A 214 -20.63 -8.70 16.62
C ASN A 214 -21.96 -8.63 15.83
N ALA A 215 -22.96 -9.43 16.21
CA ALA A 215 -24.26 -9.47 15.55
C ALA A 215 -25.08 -8.16 15.70
N GLU A 216 -24.72 -7.32 16.66
CA GLU A 216 -25.32 -6.01 16.90
C GLU A 216 -24.52 -4.86 16.26
N ASN A 217 -23.61 -5.17 15.32
CA ASN A 217 -22.73 -4.23 14.63
C ASN A 217 -21.77 -3.45 15.55
N ARG A 218 -21.39 -4.01 16.70
CA ARG A 218 -20.48 -3.37 17.65
C ARG A 218 -19.08 -3.97 17.56
N LEU A 219 -18.06 -3.11 17.54
CA LEU A 219 -16.65 -3.51 17.60
C LEU A 219 -16.28 -4.09 18.98
N LEU A 220 -16.94 -3.60 20.02
CA LEU A 220 -16.76 -4.05 21.39
C LEU A 220 -18.07 -4.09 22.19
N ASN A 221 -18.08 -4.86 23.28
CA ASN A 221 -19.16 -4.87 24.26
C ASN A 221 -18.61 -4.69 25.68
N GLY A 222 -19.02 -3.61 26.34
CA GLY A 222 -18.58 -3.28 27.70
C GLY A 222 -17.59 -2.11 27.74
N ASN A 223 -16.58 -2.21 28.60
CA ASN A 223 -15.64 -1.12 28.83
C ASN A 223 -14.59 -1.05 27.71
N PRO A 224 -14.46 0.08 26.98
CA PRO A 224 -13.47 0.23 25.92
C PRO A 224 -12.03 0.19 26.42
N LYS A 225 -11.76 0.24 27.73
CA LYS A 225 -10.40 0.06 28.28
C LYS A 225 -10.02 -1.40 28.56
N VAL A 226 -10.89 -2.35 28.24
CA VAL A 226 -10.69 -3.79 28.52
C VAL A 226 -10.50 -4.53 27.20
N LEU A 227 -9.34 -5.15 27.01
CA LEU A 227 -8.99 -5.89 25.78
C LEU A 227 -10.05 -6.93 25.39
N SER A 228 -10.53 -7.72 26.35
CA SER A 228 -11.52 -8.77 26.10
C SER A 228 -12.93 -8.25 25.79
N ALA A 229 -13.17 -6.94 25.85
CA ALA A 229 -14.42 -6.32 25.41
C ALA A 229 -14.50 -6.26 23.88
N TYR A 230 -13.35 -6.20 23.18
CA TYR A 230 -13.29 -6.11 21.72
C TYR A 230 -13.53 -7.47 21.08
N THR A 231 -14.41 -7.52 20.09
CA THR A 231 -14.87 -8.76 19.47
C THR A 231 -13.72 -9.53 18.81
N ILE A 232 -12.71 -8.81 18.27
CA ILE A 232 -11.57 -9.41 17.57
C ILE A 232 -10.44 -9.88 18.50
N PHE A 233 -10.37 -9.41 19.75
CA PHE A 233 -9.25 -9.72 20.61
C PHE A 233 -9.10 -11.24 20.83
N GLY A 234 -7.90 -11.77 20.62
CA GLY A 234 -7.59 -13.20 20.75
C GLY A 234 -8.01 -14.08 19.56
N LYS A 235 -8.57 -13.50 18.48
CA LYS A 235 -8.89 -14.25 17.26
C LYS A 235 -7.63 -14.87 16.66
N GLU A 236 -7.78 -16.07 16.13
CA GLU A 236 -6.68 -16.80 15.50
C GLU A 236 -6.31 -16.14 14.18
N VAL A 237 -5.02 -15.84 14.03
CA VAL A 237 -4.44 -15.29 12.80
C VAL A 237 -3.80 -16.44 12.03
N VAL A 238 -4.09 -16.53 10.74
CA VAL A 238 -3.57 -17.56 9.84
C VAL A 238 -2.67 -16.97 8.75
N ALA A 239 -1.69 -17.75 8.31
CA ALA A 239 -0.84 -17.37 7.19
C ALA A 239 -1.67 -17.20 5.91
N VAL A 240 -1.47 -16.10 5.19
CA VAL A 240 -2.25 -15.74 4.00
C VAL A 240 -1.73 -16.44 2.74
N ALA A 241 -0.51 -16.96 2.80
CA ALA A 241 0.16 -17.62 1.69
C ALA A 241 1.14 -18.67 2.24
N ASP A 242 1.58 -19.56 1.36
CA ASP A 242 2.76 -20.36 1.64
C ASP A 242 3.99 -19.44 1.68
N GLY A 243 4.90 -19.67 2.60
CA GLY A 243 6.07 -18.79 2.73
C GLY A 243 7.04 -19.20 3.83
N THR A 244 8.04 -18.35 4.04
CA THR A 244 9.06 -18.51 5.07
C THR A 244 9.00 -17.34 6.04
N VAL A 245 8.93 -17.62 7.34
CA VAL A 245 8.99 -16.58 8.38
C VAL A 245 10.39 -15.99 8.42
N VAL A 246 10.54 -14.68 8.24
CA VAL A 246 11.85 -14.01 8.18
C VAL A 246 12.15 -13.11 9.37
N ALA A 247 11.12 -12.62 10.06
CA ALA A 247 11.28 -11.87 11.29
C ALA A 247 10.06 -12.07 12.20
N ILE A 248 10.27 -12.03 13.51
CA ILE A 248 9.19 -12.05 14.50
C ILE A 248 9.51 -11.14 15.67
N ARG A 249 8.47 -10.79 16.42
CA ARG A 249 8.55 -10.34 17.81
C ARG A 249 7.39 -10.92 18.61
N ASN A 250 7.60 -11.27 19.88
CA ASN A 250 6.60 -12.02 20.66
C ASN A 250 6.62 -11.71 22.17
N ASP A 251 7.33 -10.67 22.57
CA ASP A 251 7.68 -10.34 23.96
C ASP A 251 7.08 -9.03 24.47
N LEU A 252 6.49 -8.20 23.60
CA LEU A 252 5.90 -6.93 24.00
C LEU A 252 4.58 -7.12 24.73
N PRO A 253 4.31 -6.33 25.79
CA PRO A 253 3.06 -6.37 26.52
C PRO A 253 1.91 -5.74 25.72
N GLU A 254 0.70 -6.11 26.10
CA GLU A 254 -0.53 -5.48 25.61
C GLU A 254 -0.62 -4.02 26.05
N GLN A 255 -1.11 -3.15 25.16
CA GLN A 255 -1.49 -1.78 25.53
C GLN A 255 -2.87 -1.74 26.15
N VAL A 256 -3.10 -0.73 26.99
CA VAL A 256 -4.46 -0.40 27.45
C VAL A 256 -5.17 0.35 26.31
N PRO A 257 -6.31 -0.14 25.81
CA PRO A 257 -6.99 0.52 24.70
C PRO A 257 -7.52 1.92 25.04
N GLY A 258 -7.78 2.71 23.99
CA GLY A 258 -8.33 4.06 24.03
C GLY A 258 -7.29 5.18 24.02
N ARG A 259 -6.00 4.87 23.84
CA ARG A 259 -4.94 5.85 23.54
C ARG A 259 -3.73 5.18 22.92
N LEU A 260 -2.96 5.93 22.14
CA LEU A 260 -1.63 5.48 21.73
C LEU A 260 -0.70 5.42 22.95
N PRO A 261 0.21 4.45 22.99
CA PRO A 261 1.27 4.43 23.99
C PRO A 261 2.24 5.60 23.79
N GLU A 262 2.75 6.12 24.90
CA GLU A 262 3.78 7.17 24.89
C GLU A 262 5.17 6.53 24.91
N ASN A 263 6.14 7.15 24.24
CA ASN A 263 7.56 6.78 24.27
C ASN A 263 7.91 5.38 23.74
N LEU A 264 7.14 4.84 22.79
CA LEU A 264 7.58 3.65 22.04
C LEU A 264 8.79 3.96 21.17
N SER A 265 9.74 3.03 21.14
CA SER A 265 10.81 3.04 20.15
C SER A 265 10.27 2.69 18.75
N VAL A 266 11.04 3.03 17.70
CA VAL A 266 10.67 2.70 16.32
C VAL A 266 10.59 1.18 16.14
N GLU A 267 11.45 0.43 16.82
CA GLU A 267 11.53 -1.03 16.80
C GLU A 267 10.33 -1.72 17.49
N GLU A 268 9.55 -0.98 18.28
CA GLU A 268 8.37 -1.46 18.99
C GLU A 268 7.06 -1.09 18.31
N ALA A 269 7.11 -0.27 17.24
CA ALA A 269 5.92 0.29 16.62
C ALA A 269 4.95 -0.80 16.13
N ASP A 270 5.46 -1.87 15.50
CA ASP A 270 4.64 -2.98 14.98
C ASP A 270 4.17 -3.97 16.07
N GLY A 271 4.59 -3.77 17.33
CA GLY A 271 4.24 -4.66 18.44
C GLY A 271 4.87 -6.04 18.32
N ASN A 272 4.14 -7.07 18.74
CA ASN A 272 4.48 -8.43 18.40
C ASN A 272 4.02 -8.72 16.98
N PHE A 273 4.86 -9.35 16.19
CA PHE A 273 4.59 -9.49 14.77
C PHE A 273 5.19 -10.77 14.17
N VAL A 274 4.74 -11.06 12.96
CA VAL A 274 5.36 -12.01 12.03
C VAL A 274 5.56 -11.32 10.69
N VAL A 275 6.76 -11.42 10.12
CA VAL A 275 7.03 -11.08 8.71
C VAL A 275 7.21 -12.37 7.92
N LEU A 276 6.41 -12.54 6.89
CA LEU A 276 6.38 -13.71 6.01
C LEU A 276 6.92 -13.35 4.63
N ASP A 277 7.98 -14.01 4.18
CA ASP A 277 8.45 -13.98 2.79
C ASP A 277 7.62 -14.96 1.95
N ILE A 278 6.91 -14.44 0.95
CA ILE A 278 6.04 -15.22 0.06
C ILE A 278 6.66 -15.39 -1.34
N GLY A 279 7.93 -15.03 -1.50
CA GLY A 279 8.69 -15.10 -2.75
C GLY A 279 8.64 -13.83 -3.60
N GLY A 280 9.50 -13.76 -4.61
CA GLY A 280 9.53 -12.65 -5.58
C GLY A 280 9.88 -11.29 -4.98
N GLY A 281 10.53 -11.24 -3.81
CA GLY A 281 10.81 -10.00 -3.07
C GLY A 281 9.57 -9.39 -2.40
N THR A 282 8.52 -10.19 -2.19
CA THR A 282 7.28 -9.75 -1.54
C THR A 282 7.18 -10.31 -0.13
N TYR A 283 6.83 -9.44 0.81
CA TYR A 283 6.72 -9.78 2.22
C TYR A 283 5.36 -9.36 2.78
N VAL A 284 4.86 -10.09 3.78
CA VAL A 284 3.60 -9.78 4.47
C VAL A 284 3.88 -9.58 5.95
N LEU A 285 3.41 -8.47 6.51
CA LEU A 285 3.44 -8.19 7.94
C LEU A 285 2.10 -8.57 8.59
N TYR A 286 2.18 -9.22 9.74
CA TYR A 286 1.10 -9.37 10.71
C TYR A 286 1.54 -8.69 12.00
N ALA A 287 0.93 -7.58 12.40
CA ALA A 287 1.36 -6.78 13.54
C ALA A 287 0.33 -6.79 14.69
N HIS A 288 0.74 -6.20 15.82
CA HIS A 288 -0.06 -6.04 17.04
C HIS A 288 -0.56 -7.36 17.67
N LEU A 289 0.16 -8.46 17.47
CA LEU A 289 -0.20 -9.79 17.97
C LEU A 289 -0.11 -9.89 19.50
N GLN A 290 -0.80 -10.87 20.09
CA GLN A 290 -0.75 -11.09 21.54
C GLN A 290 0.64 -11.56 22.00
N PRO A 291 1.10 -11.14 23.20
CA PRO A 291 2.34 -11.64 23.80
C PRO A 291 2.32 -13.17 23.92
N GLY A 292 3.43 -13.82 23.54
CA GLY A 292 3.57 -15.27 23.59
C GLY A 292 2.69 -16.05 22.60
N SER A 293 1.90 -15.39 21.75
CA SER A 293 0.99 -16.07 20.83
C SER A 293 1.64 -16.47 19.52
N VAL A 294 2.76 -15.84 19.11
CA VAL A 294 3.48 -16.20 17.89
C VAL A 294 4.15 -17.56 18.08
N ARG A 295 3.73 -18.55 17.28
CA ARG A 295 4.18 -19.96 17.42
C ARG A 295 5.17 -20.40 16.34
N VAL A 296 5.54 -19.50 15.44
CA VAL A 296 6.39 -19.80 14.30
C VAL A 296 7.73 -19.07 14.44
N PRO A 297 8.86 -19.78 14.51
CA PRO A 297 10.17 -19.13 14.62
C PRO A 297 10.67 -18.62 13.26
N PRO A 298 11.62 -17.68 13.22
CA PRO A 298 12.33 -17.32 11.99
C PRO A 298 12.94 -18.55 11.30
N GLY A 299 12.85 -18.60 9.97
CA GLY A 299 13.25 -19.72 9.13
C GLY A 299 12.19 -20.82 8.96
N ALA A 300 11.09 -20.79 9.73
CA ALA A 300 10.02 -21.75 9.57
C ALA A 300 9.27 -21.55 8.25
N ARG A 301 8.99 -22.65 7.54
CA ARG A 301 8.03 -22.64 6.43
C ARG A 301 6.62 -22.80 6.97
N VAL A 302 5.71 -21.97 6.51
CA VAL A 302 4.28 -22.05 6.84
C VAL A 302 3.47 -22.29 5.57
N ARG A 303 2.32 -22.94 5.73
CA ARG A 303 1.33 -23.08 4.66
C ARG A 303 0.23 -22.06 4.83
N ARG A 304 -0.35 -21.61 3.73
CA ARG A 304 -1.58 -20.82 3.75
C ARG A 304 -2.64 -21.50 4.64
N GLY A 305 -3.30 -20.70 5.48
CA GLY A 305 -4.30 -21.16 6.46
C GLY A 305 -3.71 -21.73 7.75
N GLN A 306 -2.38 -21.89 7.85
CA GLN A 306 -1.73 -22.34 9.08
C GLN A 306 -1.85 -21.26 10.17
N PRO A 307 -2.28 -21.59 11.40
CA PRO A 307 -2.25 -20.65 12.52
C PRO A 307 -0.83 -20.18 12.83
N ILE A 308 -0.64 -18.85 12.96
CA ILE A 308 0.66 -18.23 13.23
C ILE A 308 0.67 -17.38 14.51
N GLY A 309 -0.48 -16.92 14.98
CA GLY A 309 -0.60 -16.07 16.17
C GLY A 309 -2.04 -15.78 16.57
N ARG A 310 -2.21 -14.81 17.46
CA ARG A 310 -3.53 -14.29 17.86
C ARG A 310 -3.54 -12.77 17.81
N VAL A 311 -4.69 -12.20 17.46
CA VAL A 311 -4.93 -10.75 17.46
C VAL A 311 -4.78 -10.19 18.87
N GLY A 312 -3.91 -9.21 19.03
CA GLY A 312 -3.65 -8.52 20.29
C GLY A 312 -3.87 -7.02 20.16
N ASN A 313 -3.13 -6.26 20.96
CA ASN A 313 -3.10 -4.80 21.01
C ASN A 313 -1.71 -4.30 21.45
N THR A 314 -0.64 -4.94 20.94
CA THR A 314 0.75 -4.63 21.33
C THR A 314 1.38 -3.60 20.41
N GLY A 315 2.43 -2.90 20.84
CA GLY A 315 3.08 -1.86 20.03
C GLY A 315 2.23 -0.59 19.88
N ASN A 316 2.37 0.12 18.78
CA ASN A 316 1.74 1.42 18.54
C ASN A 316 0.25 1.27 18.14
N SER A 317 -0.56 0.75 19.06
CA SER A 317 -1.96 0.41 18.84
C SER A 317 -2.87 1.10 19.87
N GLN A 318 -4.06 1.55 19.42
CA GLN A 318 -5.09 2.16 20.29
C GLN A 318 -6.21 1.21 20.67
N ALA A 319 -6.45 0.17 19.87
CA ALA A 319 -7.49 -0.82 20.09
C ALA A 319 -7.09 -2.18 19.47
N PRO A 320 -7.59 -3.30 19.98
CA PRO A 320 -7.33 -4.61 19.39
C PRO A 320 -7.74 -4.69 17.91
N HIS A 321 -6.76 -4.98 17.05
CA HIS A 321 -6.96 -5.20 15.61
C HIS A 321 -5.81 -6.05 15.05
N LEU A 322 -5.98 -6.58 13.83
CA LEU A 322 -4.88 -7.17 13.07
C LEU A 322 -4.46 -6.20 11.97
N HIS A 323 -3.29 -5.58 12.12
CA HIS A 323 -2.66 -4.86 11.03
C HIS A 323 -2.01 -5.84 10.05
N LEU A 324 -2.45 -5.81 8.80
CA LEU A 324 -1.91 -6.61 7.70
C LEU A 324 -1.49 -5.69 6.56
N HIS A 325 -0.25 -5.81 6.10
CA HIS A 325 0.15 -5.18 4.85
C HIS A 325 1.16 -6.01 4.06
N VAL A 326 1.31 -5.66 2.78
CA VAL A 326 2.27 -6.27 1.86
C VAL A 326 3.34 -5.25 1.49
N MET A 327 4.59 -5.72 1.43
CA MET A 327 5.79 -4.89 1.28
C MET A 327 6.71 -5.37 0.17
N ASP A 328 7.50 -4.45 -0.38
CA ASP A 328 8.60 -4.75 -1.32
C ASP A 328 9.97 -5.01 -0.64
N GLY A 329 9.96 -5.26 0.67
CA GLY A 329 11.13 -5.58 1.47
C GLY A 329 10.75 -6.16 2.84
N PRO A 330 11.69 -6.77 3.57
CA PRO A 330 11.40 -7.51 4.80
C PRO A 330 11.23 -6.62 6.04
N SER A 331 11.46 -5.30 5.92
CA SER A 331 11.39 -4.38 7.06
C SER A 331 10.06 -3.61 7.01
N PRO A 332 9.15 -3.83 7.97
CA PRO A 332 7.84 -3.16 8.09
C PRO A 332 7.84 -1.66 7.79
N LEU A 333 8.75 -0.93 8.44
CA LEU A 333 8.75 0.54 8.41
C LEU A 333 9.66 1.12 7.33
N LEU A 334 10.59 0.33 6.77
CA LEU A 334 11.56 0.79 5.76
C LEU A 334 11.19 0.40 4.33
N SER A 335 10.17 -0.43 4.15
CA SER A 335 9.75 -0.96 2.85
C SER A 335 8.51 -0.20 2.37
N ASN A 336 8.31 -0.11 1.06
CA ASN A 336 7.09 0.48 0.55
C ASN A 336 5.95 -0.51 0.69
N GLY A 337 4.78 -0.01 1.11
CA GLY A 337 3.53 -0.74 0.96
C GLY A 337 3.20 -0.92 -0.53
N ILE A 338 2.84 -2.14 -0.91
CA ILE A 338 2.44 -2.51 -2.27
C ILE A 338 1.04 -3.11 -2.27
N PRO A 339 0.26 -2.94 -3.35
CA PRO A 339 -1.12 -3.41 -3.37
C PRO A 339 -1.17 -4.94 -3.43
N TYR A 340 -2.24 -5.47 -2.86
CA TYR A 340 -2.56 -6.89 -2.88
C TYR A 340 -4.06 -7.07 -3.07
N VAL A 341 -4.48 -8.31 -3.26
CA VAL A 341 -5.88 -8.69 -3.32
C VAL A 341 -6.14 -9.89 -2.41
N VAL A 342 -7.37 -10.03 -1.92
CA VAL A 342 -7.81 -11.23 -1.22
C VAL A 342 -8.56 -12.12 -2.21
N ASP A 343 -8.19 -13.39 -2.26
CA ASP A 343 -8.68 -14.32 -3.27
C ASP A 343 -10.14 -14.73 -3.07
N ASP A 344 -10.61 -14.81 -1.83
CA ASP A 344 -11.97 -15.21 -1.46
C ASP A 344 -12.44 -14.48 -0.21
N PHE A 345 -13.48 -13.66 -0.37
CA PHE A 345 -14.25 -13.11 0.75
C PHE A 345 -15.67 -12.81 0.31
N VAL A 346 -16.53 -12.51 1.27
CA VAL A 346 -17.93 -12.18 1.01
C VAL A 346 -18.21 -10.77 1.55
N LEU A 347 -18.58 -9.83 0.68
CA LEU A 347 -18.95 -8.48 1.09
C LEU A 347 -20.38 -8.48 1.64
N THR A 348 -20.53 -8.09 2.91
CA THR A 348 -21.81 -8.14 3.64
C THR A 348 -22.37 -6.77 3.98
N ALA A 349 -21.52 -5.76 4.19
CA ALA A 349 -21.94 -4.38 4.41
C ALA A 349 -20.79 -3.38 4.15
N THR A 350 -21.11 -2.10 4.19
CA THR A 350 -20.14 -0.99 4.20
C THR A 350 -20.57 0.04 5.25
N ASP A 351 -19.64 0.55 6.04
CA ASP A 351 -19.89 1.75 6.85
C ASP A 351 -19.77 3.02 5.99
N SER A 352 -20.88 3.36 5.33
CA SER A 352 -20.99 4.56 4.49
C SER A 352 -21.01 5.87 5.28
N ALA A 353 -21.13 5.81 6.61
CA ALA A 353 -21.05 7.01 7.47
C ALA A 353 -19.60 7.46 7.69
N GLY A 354 -18.62 6.65 7.29
CA GLY A 354 -17.22 7.02 7.16
C GLY A 354 -16.44 6.93 8.48
N THR A 355 -15.17 7.34 8.43
CA THR A 355 -14.21 7.16 9.53
C THR A 355 -14.67 7.76 10.87
N ALA A 356 -15.49 8.82 10.85
CA ALA A 356 -16.03 9.40 12.08
C ALA A 356 -17.06 8.49 12.78
N ASP A 357 -17.79 7.66 12.03
CA ASP A 357 -18.70 6.65 12.57
C ASP A 357 -17.91 5.50 13.20
N PHE A 358 -16.91 5.02 12.46
CA PHE A 358 -15.93 4.05 12.90
C PHE A 358 -15.22 4.43 14.20
N ASP A 359 -14.57 5.60 14.24
CA ASP A 359 -13.85 6.11 15.41
C ASP A 359 -14.79 6.25 16.63
N ARG A 360 -16.03 6.68 16.40
CA ARG A 360 -17.04 6.76 17.47
C ARG A 360 -17.40 5.37 18.00
N ALA A 361 -17.62 4.40 17.11
CA ALA A 361 -17.97 3.04 17.50
C ALA A 361 -16.83 2.37 18.29
N GLU A 362 -15.58 2.55 17.85
CA GLU A 362 -14.39 2.05 18.55
C GLU A 362 -14.22 2.71 19.93
N ALA A 363 -14.42 4.04 20.02
CA ALA A 363 -14.25 4.77 21.28
C ALA A 363 -15.36 4.52 22.31
N THR A 364 -16.59 4.23 21.86
CA THR A 364 -17.77 4.20 22.74
C THR A 364 -18.44 2.83 22.85
N GLY A 365 -18.11 1.90 21.95
CA GLY A 365 -18.83 0.64 21.77
C GLY A 365 -20.23 0.79 21.18
N ALA A 366 -20.61 1.98 20.70
CA ALA A 366 -21.84 2.18 19.92
C ALA A 366 -21.81 1.32 18.64
N PRO A 367 -22.98 0.89 18.13
CA PRO A 367 -23.02 0.14 16.88
C PRO A 367 -22.61 1.04 15.71
N LEU A 368 -21.99 0.42 14.70
CA LEU A 368 -21.71 1.05 13.42
C LEU A 368 -22.99 1.26 12.61
N THR A 369 -23.02 2.33 11.83
CA THR A 369 -24.12 2.66 10.92
C THR A 369 -23.91 1.99 9.56
N LEU A 370 -24.17 0.69 9.49
CA LEU A 370 -23.87 -0.11 8.30
C LEU A 370 -24.94 -0.03 7.21
N SER A 371 -24.47 0.12 5.97
CA SER A 371 -25.25 -0.11 4.75
C SER A 371 -25.11 -1.57 4.33
N LEU A 372 -26.16 -2.37 4.47
CA LEU A 372 -26.11 -3.80 4.16
C LEU A 372 -26.00 -4.03 2.64
N GLN A 373 -25.12 -4.96 2.27
CA GLN A 373 -24.96 -5.41 0.89
C GLN A 373 -26.09 -6.40 0.54
N SER A 374 -26.94 -6.05 -0.43
CA SER A 374 -28.05 -6.90 -0.89
C SER A 374 -28.11 -6.95 -2.43
N PRO A 375 -28.01 -8.14 -3.05
CA PRO A 375 -27.62 -9.40 -2.43
C PRO A 375 -26.17 -9.34 -1.94
N VAL A 376 -25.85 -10.17 -0.95
CA VAL A 376 -24.48 -10.42 -0.51
C VAL A 376 -23.65 -10.89 -1.71
N ARG A 377 -22.44 -10.33 -1.88
CA ARG A 377 -21.59 -10.58 -3.06
C ARG A 377 -20.32 -11.34 -2.67
N PRO A 378 -20.10 -12.56 -3.19
CA PRO A 378 -18.77 -13.16 -3.20
C PRO A 378 -17.83 -12.30 -4.02
N GLN A 379 -16.65 -12.03 -3.48
CA GLN A 379 -15.58 -11.29 -4.11
C GLN A 379 -14.40 -12.22 -4.36
N ARG A 380 -13.66 -11.97 -5.44
CA ARG A 380 -12.55 -12.82 -5.88
C ARG A 380 -11.41 -11.99 -6.42
N ASN A 381 -10.22 -12.15 -5.84
CA ASN A 381 -9.00 -11.46 -6.26
C ASN A 381 -9.20 -9.93 -6.33
N LEU A 382 -9.84 -9.38 -5.28
CA LEU A 382 -10.04 -7.94 -5.12
C LEU A 382 -9.50 -7.47 -3.77
N LEU A 383 -9.09 -6.22 -3.69
CA LEU A 383 -8.70 -5.53 -2.47
C LEU A 383 -9.97 -5.09 -1.74
N PRO A 384 -10.23 -5.55 -0.50
CA PRO A 384 -11.27 -4.98 0.34
C PRO A 384 -11.04 -3.48 0.52
N MET A 385 -12.07 -2.67 0.25
CA MET A 385 -11.99 -1.22 0.37
C MET A 385 -12.19 -0.79 1.83
N ASP A 386 -11.71 0.41 2.14
CA ASP A 386 -11.88 1.01 3.47
C ASP A 386 -13.36 0.94 3.92
N LEU A 387 -13.54 0.55 5.18
CA LEU A 387 -14.82 0.40 5.88
C LEU A 387 -15.80 -0.63 5.28
N MET A 388 -15.33 -1.52 4.40
CA MET A 388 -16.09 -2.70 4.02
C MET A 388 -16.13 -3.74 5.14
N VAL A 389 -17.29 -4.34 5.36
CA VAL A 389 -17.49 -5.48 6.24
C VAL A 389 -17.56 -6.75 5.41
N VAL A 390 -16.69 -7.71 5.74
CA VAL A 390 -16.50 -8.95 4.99
C VAL A 390 -16.55 -10.18 5.87
N ASP A 391 -16.99 -11.28 5.28
CA ASP A 391 -16.84 -12.61 5.86
C ASP A 391 -15.71 -13.37 5.14
N PHE A 392 -14.91 -14.08 5.93
CA PHE A 392 -13.89 -15.01 5.47
C PHE A 392 -14.37 -16.44 5.75
N PRO A 393 -15.07 -17.07 4.78
CA PRO A 393 -15.56 -18.41 4.96
C PRO A 393 -14.40 -19.39 5.14
N ARG A 394 -14.59 -20.43 5.98
CA ARG A 394 -13.63 -21.54 5.99
C ARG A 394 -13.64 -22.21 4.61
N PRO A 395 -12.47 -22.53 4.04
CA PRO A 395 -12.42 -23.43 2.91
C PRO A 395 -13.13 -24.73 3.31
N PRO A 396 -13.94 -25.34 2.43
CA PRO A 396 -14.50 -26.65 2.72
C PRO A 396 -13.34 -27.64 2.99
N PRO A 397 -13.52 -28.62 3.89
CA PRO A 397 -12.45 -29.51 4.35
C PRO A 397 -11.72 -30.29 3.25
N ASP A 398 -12.26 -30.34 2.03
CA ASP A 398 -11.69 -31.07 0.89
C ASP A 398 -10.92 -30.19 -0.13
N ALA A 399 -10.75 -28.90 0.13
CA ALA A 399 -9.93 -28.01 -0.71
C ALA A 399 -8.42 -28.15 -0.39
N ALA A 400 -7.92 -29.39 -0.38
CA ALA A 400 -6.49 -29.65 -0.40
C ALA A 400 -5.94 -29.37 -1.81
N SER A 401 -5.04 -28.39 -1.91
CA SER A 401 -4.12 -28.14 -3.03
C SER A 401 -4.73 -28.06 -4.43
N ILE A 402 -4.97 -26.84 -4.92
CA ILE A 402 -4.78 -26.58 -6.36
C ILE A 402 -3.26 -26.49 -6.56
N PRO A 403 -2.62 -27.37 -7.35
CA PRO A 403 -1.20 -27.26 -7.63
C PRO A 403 -0.91 -25.92 -8.33
N SER A 404 0.14 -25.24 -7.88
CA SER A 404 0.72 -24.09 -8.57
C SER A 404 1.01 -24.46 -10.04
N ALA A 405 0.73 -23.54 -10.96
CA ALA A 405 1.02 -23.68 -12.39
C ALA A 405 2.53 -23.76 -12.74
N ALA A 406 3.41 -23.85 -11.74
CA ALA A 406 4.84 -24.04 -11.92
C ALA A 406 5.25 -25.53 -12.14
N ASP A 407 4.33 -26.48 -12.04
CA ASP A 407 4.60 -27.92 -12.27
C ASP A 407 3.97 -28.47 -13.56
N ARG A 408 4.00 -27.71 -14.68
CA ARG A 408 3.69 -28.25 -16.02
C ARG A 408 4.69 -27.83 -17.08
#